data_AF-A0A1G3A063-F1
#
_entry.id   AF-A0A1G3A063-F1
#
_cell.length_a   1.000
_cell.length_b   1.000
_cell.length_c   1.000
_cell.angle_alpha   90.00
_cell.angle_beta   90.00
_cell.angle_gamma   90.00
#
_symmetry.space_group_name_H-M   'P 1'
#
loop_
_entity.id
_entity.type
_entity.pdbx_description
1 polymer ?
#
loop_
_entity_poly.entity_id
_entity_poly.type
_entity_poly.pdbx_seq_one_letter_code
_entity_poly.pdbx_strand_id
1 'polypeptide(L)'
;MGDATANYPGAASVRRFFIALDNRVFLVVDDVRMETPAAIEARVHSFVAPTRGEGMWEIRDGEAALALSHWSGSPIEVNLLEDPGKEKKSMAIKPDWVIAAATTEPSSKSILATLLEPHRAGGAVEPLTAKRGEKEIVFHAVGFDIRFIADGDGIAFDSVSAPK
;
A
#
# COMPACT_ATOMS: atom_id res chain seq x y z
N MET A 1 -8.11 -13.09 -2.90
CA MET A 1 -6.87 -13.25 -2.10
C MET A 1 -5.86 -13.99 -2.96
N GLY A 2 -4.66 -13.45 -3.11
CA GLY A 2 -3.54 -14.10 -3.79
C GLY A 2 -2.47 -14.51 -2.78
N ASP A 3 -1.92 -15.72 -2.92
CA ASP A 3 -0.73 -16.16 -2.20
C ASP A 3 0.50 -15.94 -3.09
N ALA A 4 1.45 -15.15 -2.62
CA ALA A 4 2.66 -14.81 -3.33
C ALA A 4 3.93 -15.37 -2.66
N THR A 5 3.78 -16.24 -1.64
CA THR A 5 4.87 -16.71 -0.77
C THR A 5 6.06 -17.24 -1.55
N ALA A 6 5.82 -18.03 -2.60
CA ALA A 6 6.86 -18.62 -3.44
C ALA A 6 7.81 -17.60 -4.10
N ASN A 7 7.41 -16.32 -4.20
CA ASN A 7 8.22 -15.27 -4.81
C ASN A 7 9.16 -14.58 -3.81
N TYR A 8 9.07 -14.89 -2.52
CA TYR A 8 9.80 -14.21 -1.45
C TYR A 8 10.60 -15.20 -0.60
N PRO A 9 11.85 -15.49 -0.97
CA PRO A 9 12.75 -16.29 -0.14
C PRO A 9 12.88 -15.70 1.27
N GLY A 10 12.71 -16.53 2.31
CA GLY A 10 12.74 -16.13 3.72
C GLY A 10 11.40 -15.63 4.28
N ALA A 11 10.36 -15.55 3.44
CA ALA A 11 8.99 -15.37 3.92
C ALA A 11 8.35 -16.72 4.24
N ALA A 12 7.75 -16.83 5.42
CA ALA A 12 6.91 -17.98 5.78
C ALA A 12 5.55 -17.90 5.09
N SER A 13 5.02 -16.69 4.87
CA SER A 13 3.81 -16.47 4.09
C SER A 13 3.72 -15.04 3.57
N VAL A 14 3.23 -14.84 2.34
CA VAL A 14 2.90 -13.53 1.79
C VAL A 14 1.53 -13.60 1.15
N ARG A 15 0.52 -12.99 1.80
CA ARG A 15 -0.85 -12.95 1.30
C ARG A 15 -1.22 -11.52 0.91
N ARG A 16 -1.76 -11.36 -0.30
CA ARG A 16 -2.23 -10.07 -0.83
C ARG A 16 -3.74 -10.08 -1.04
N PHE A 17 -4.39 -9.05 -0.50
CA PHE A 17 -5.77 -8.71 -0.76
C PHE A 17 -5.80 -7.49 -1.67
N PHE A 18 -6.47 -7.62 -2.81
CA PHE A 18 -6.72 -6.53 -3.73
C PHE A 18 -8.23 -6.29 -3.75
N ILE A 19 -8.65 -5.13 -3.26
CA ILE A 19 -10.06 -4.80 -3.03
C ILE A 19 -10.40 -3.57 -3.86
N ALA A 20 -11.33 -3.73 -4.81
CA ALA A 20 -11.93 -2.60 -5.52
C ALA A 20 -13.15 -2.12 -4.74
N LEU A 21 -13.19 -0.83 -4.37
CA LEU A 21 -14.29 -0.27 -3.57
C LEU A 21 -15.46 0.20 -4.44
N ASP A 22 -15.17 0.89 -5.54
CA ASP A 22 -16.16 1.43 -6.49
C ASP A 22 -15.69 1.33 -7.97
N ASN A 23 -14.84 0.33 -8.25
CA ASN A 23 -14.12 0.13 -9.52
C ASN A 23 -13.09 1.22 -9.90
N ARG A 24 -12.89 2.23 -9.06
CA ARG A 24 -11.88 3.28 -9.28
C ARG A 24 -10.87 3.33 -8.15
N VAL A 25 -11.35 3.18 -6.92
CA VAL A 25 -10.49 3.15 -5.74
C VAL A 25 -10.09 1.71 -5.41
N PHE A 26 -8.81 1.50 -5.14
CA PHE A 26 -8.27 0.20 -4.80
C PHE A 26 -7.53 0.23 -3.47
N LEU A 27 -7.82 -0.74 -2.61
CA LEU A 27 -7.05 -1.01 -1.41
C LEU A 27 -6.25 -2.30 -1.61
N VAL A 28 -4.92 -2.19 -1.45
CA VAL A 28 -4.01 -3.33 -1.44
C VAL A 28 -3.59 -3.58 0.00
N VAL A 29 -3.86 -4.76 0.54
CA VAL A 29 -3.44 -5.16 1.89
C VAL A 29 -2.55 -6.38 1.79
N ASP A 30 -1.34 -6.26 2.33
CA ASP A 30 -0.35 -7.33 2.41
C ASP A 30 -0.26 -7.82 3.86
N ASP A 31 -0.48 -9.11 4.07
CA ASP A 31 -0.23 -9.83 5.31
C ASP A 31 1.02 -10.69 5.11
N VAL A 32 2.12 -10.23 5.71
CA VAL A 32 3.46 -10.77 5.48
C VAL A 32 3.99 -11.39 6.76
N ARG A 33 4.55 -12.59 6.61
CA ARG A 33 5.27 -13.29 7.66
C ARG A 33 6.63 -13.71 7.21
N MET A 34 7.59 -13.47 8.07
CA MET A 34 9.00 -13.76 7.84
C MET A 34 9.46 -14.87 8.77
N GLU A 35 10.29 -15.77 8.25
CA GLU A 35 10.94 -16.81 9.06
C GLU A 35 11.90 -16.18 10.10
N THR A 36 12.52 -15.05 9.73
CA THR A 36 13.35 -14.21 10.60
C THR A 36 12.82 -12.78 10.57
N PRO A 37 12.69 -12.08 11.73
CA PRO A 37 12.18 -10.72 11.74
C PRO A 37 12.91 -9.80 10.76
N ALA A 38 12.15 -9.10 9.92
CA ALA A 38 12.68 -8.22 8.89
C ALA A 38 11.77 -7.00 8.68
N ALA A 39 12.34 -5.92 8.15
CA ALA A 39 11.54 -4.81 7.65
C ALA A 39 10.85 -5.22 6.35
N ILE A 40 9.57 -4.84 6.19
CA ILE A 40 8.78 -5.08 4.99
C ILE A 40 8.57 -3.77 4.26
N GLU A 41 8.63 -3.83 2.93
CA GLU A 41 8.49 -2.66 2.05
C GLU A 41 7.49 -2.96 0.94
N ALA A 42 6.53 -2.04 0.71
CA ALA A 42 5.80 -1.99 -0.55
C ALA A 42 6.33 -0.87 -1.43
N ARG A 43 6.31 -1.15 -2.74
CA ARG A 43 6.78 -0.24 -3.77
C ARG A 43 5.67 0.10 -4.74
N VAL A 44 5.56 1.38 -5.06
CA VAL A 44 4.75 1.89 -6.18
C VAL A 44 5.69 2.50 -7.21
N HIS A 45 5.61 2.00 -8.43
CA HIS A 45 6.44 2.43 -9.55
C HIS A 45 5.66 3.41 -10.43
N SER A 46 6.33 4.46 -10.92
CA SER A 46 5.73 5.47 -11.79
C SER A 46 6.71 5.91 -12.88
N PHE A 47 6.16 6.26 -14.04
CA PHE A 47 6.88 6.97 -15.11
C PHE A 47 6.83 8.49 -14.94
N VAL A 48 5.95 8.98 -14.07
CA VAL A 48 5.76 10.40 -13.80
C VAL A 48 6.24 10.71 -12.38
N ALA A 49 6.93 11.84 -12.24
CA ALA A 49 7.51 12.27 -10.98
C ALA A 49 6.41 12.45 -9.93
N PRO A 50 6.48 11.75 -8.78
CA PRO A 50 5.52 11.90 -7.72
C PRO A 50 5.82 13.14 -6.89
N THR A 51 4.78 13.77 -6.37
CA THR A 51 4.86 14.91 -5.46
C THR A 51 4.36 14.52 -4.09
N ARG A 52 4.98 15.05 -3.04
CA ARG A 52 4.53 14.82 -1.66
C ARG A 52 3.49 15.87 -1.28
N GLY A 53 2.28 15.42 -0.94
CA GLY A 53 1.23 16.22 -0.32
C GLY A 53 1.21 16.07 1.20
N GLU A 54 0.15 16.57 1.85
CA GLU A 54 -0.06 16.40 3.29
C GLU A 54 -0.33 14.93 3.65
N GLY A 55 0.73 14.20 4.01
CA GLY A 55 0.61 12.81 4.50
C GLY A 55 0.46 11.74 3.42
N MET A 56 0.58 12.10 2.13
CA MET A 56 0.41 11.17 1.01
C MET A 56 1.25 11.56 -0.19
N TRP A 57 1.51 10.60 -1.07
CA TRP A 57 2.16 10.84 -2.36
C TRP A 57 1.11 10.98 -3.45
N GLU A 58 1.40 11.77 -4.46
CA GLU A 58 0.51 11.99 -5.59
C GLU A 58 1.30 11.90 -6.90
N ILE A 59 0.73 11.20 -7.88
CA ILE A 59 1.25 11.12 -9.24
C ILE A 59 0.25 11.84 -10.16
N ARG A 60 0.66 12.91 -10.84
CA ARG A 60 -0.22 13.75 -11.67
C ARG A 60 0.09 13.61 -13.16
N ASP A 61 -0.94 13.46 -13.98
CA ASP A 61 -0.86 13.51 -15.44
C ASP A 61 -2.01 14.38 -16.00
N GLY A 62 -1.70 15.63 -16.34
CA GLY A 62 -2.69 16.61 -16.76
C GLY A 62 -3.74 16.89 -15.67
N GLU A 63 -5.01 16.65 -16.01
CA GLU A 63 -6.14 16.81 -15.07
C GLU A 63 -6.39 15.57 -14.21
N ALA A 64 -5.67 14.47 -14.45
CA ALA A 64 -5.78 13.23 -13.67
C ALA A 64 -4.67 13.15 -12.62
N ALA A 65 -5.00 12.56 -11.48
CA ALA A 65 -4.05 12.31 -10.41
C ALA A 65 -4.34 10.97 -9.74
N LEU A 66 -3.29 10.37 -9.16
CA LEU A 66 -3.37 9.19 -8.32
C LEU A 66 -2.77 9.51 -6.95
N ALA A 67 -3.63 9.53 -5.93
CA ALA A 67 -3.22 9.62 -4.55
C ALA A 67 -2.83 8.25 -4.01
N LEU A 68 -1.73 8.23 -3.24
CA LEU A 68 -1.14 7.07 -2.62
C LEU A 68 -1.06 7.32 -1.11
N SER A 69 -1.81 6.53 -0.35
CA SER A 69 -1.78 6.58 1.10
C SER A 69 -1.40 5.20 1.65
N HIS A 70 -0.42 5.19 2.55
CA HIS A 70 0.11 3.95 3.13
C HIS A 70 -0.22 3.87 4.62
N TRP A 71 -0.46 2.66 5.09
CA TRP A 71 -0.67 2.36 6.50
C TRP A 71 0.04 1.07 6.88
N SER A 72 0.48 0.98 8.14
CA SER A 72 0.95 -0.26 8.73
C SER A 72 0.52 -0.34 10.19
N GLY A 73 0.45 -1.57 10.70
CA GLY A 73 0.30 -1.82 12.13
C GLY A 73 1.53 -1.46 12.97
N SER A 74 2.64 -1.13 12.33
CA SER A 74 3.91 -0.66 12.93
C SER A 74 4.32 0.67 12.28
N PRO A 75 5.24 1.46 12.90
CA PRO A 75 5.73 2.68 12.27
C PRO A 75 6.33 2.42 10.88
N ILE A 76 6.03 3.29 9.92
CA ILE A 76 6.51 3.23 8.55
C ILE A 76 7.15 4.54 8.13
N GLU A 77 8.17 4.43 7.28
CA GLU A 77 8.73 5.54 6.52
C GLU A 77 8.33 5.40 5.05
N VAL A 78 7.97 6.53 4.43
CA VAL A 78 7.64 6.57 3.00
C VAL A 78 8.59 7.50 2.28
N ASN A 79 9.45 6.92 1.44
CA ASN A 79 10.57 7.58 0.78
C ASN A 79 10.48 7.43 -0.74
N LEU A 80 11.03 8.42 -1.46
CA LEU A 80 11.25 8.34 -2.90
C LEU A 80 12.66 7.79 -3.13
N LEU A 81 12.79 6.59 -3.70
CA LEU A 81 14.07 5.88 -3.80
C LEU A 81 14.84 6.13 -5.10
N GLU A 82 14.15 6.38 -6.20
CA GLU A 82 14.77 6.55 -7.52
C GLU A 82 14.35 7.89 -8.15
N ASP A 83 15.35 8.59 -8.69
CA ASP A 83 15.28 9.80 -9.51
C ASP A 83 16.12 9.52 -10.77
N PRO A 84 15.59 9.68 -12.00
CA PRO A 84 16.20 9.25 -13.26
C PRO A 84 17.55 9.91 -13.62
N GLY A 85 18.14 10.74 -12.74
CA GLY A 85 19.46 11.35 -12.91
C GLY A 85 20.67 10.40 -12.81
N LYS A 86 20.50 9.10 -12.50
CA LYS A 86 21.62 8.15 -12.38
C LYS A 86 21.47 6.94 -13.32
N GLU A 87 22.22 7.03 -14.43
CA GLU A 87 22.55 5.96 -15.40
C GLU A 87 21.44 5.37 -16.30
N LYS A 88 21.12 6.08 -17.40
CA LYS A 88 20.46 5.48 -18.56
C LYS A 88 21.47 4.74 -19.46
N LYS A 89 21.69 3.44 -19.20
CA LYS A 89 22.44 2.53 -20.10
C LYS A 89 21.60 1.39 -20.73
N SER A 90 20.27 1.40 -20.57
CA SER A 90 19.42 0.30 -21.03
C SER A 90 18.24 0.82 -21.87
N MET A 91 18.00 0.19 -23.03
CA MET A 91 16.85 0.46 -23.93
C MET A 91 15.52 -0.14 -23.41
N ALA A 92 15.42 -0.49 -22.13
CA ALA A 92 14.17 -0.98 -21.55
C ALA A 92 13.35 0.20 -21.02
N ILE A 93 12.03 0.19 -21.28
CA ILE A 93 11.08 1.07 -20.59
C ILE A 93 11.14 0.70 -19.10
N LYS A 94 11.80 1.53 -18.29
CA LYS A 94 11.88 1.37 -16.84
C LYS A 94 11.10 2.51 -16.18
N PRO A 95 10.32 2.23 -15.12
CA PRO A 95 9.74 3.31 -14.34
C PRO A 95 10.87 4.19 -13.80
N ASP A 96 10.72 5.50 -13.96
CA ASP A 96 11.74 6.48 -13.57
C ASP A 96 11.69 6.78 -12.06
N TRP A 97 10.58 6.46 -11.39
CA TRP A 97 10.32 6.83 -10.00
C TRP A 97 9.76 5.67 -9.17
N VAL A 98 10.25 5.54 -7.94
CA VAL A 98 9.82 4.50 -6.98
C VAL A 98 9.50 5.12 -5.63
N ILE A 99 8.23 5.03 -5.22
CA ILE A 99 7.79 5.35 -3.86
C ILE A 99 7.84 4.05 -3.06
N ALA A 100 8.58 4.07 -1.95
CA ALA A 100 8.72 2.93 -1.06
C ALA A 100 8.16 3.25 0.32
N ALA A 101 7.23 2.44 0.79
CA ALA A 101 6.70 2.47 2.15
C ALA A 101 7.27 1.27 2.91
N ALA A 102 8.18 1.52 3.84
CA ALA A 102 8.91 0.50 4.59
C ALA A 102 8.61 0.59 6.09
N THR A 103 8.40 -0.54 6.75
CA THR A 103 8.36 -0.60 8.22
C THR A 103 9.73 -0.26 8.79
N THR A 104 9.79 0.60 9.80
CA THR A 104 11.08 1.01 10.39
C THR A 104 11.65 -0.02 11.37
N GLU A 105 10.81 -0.91 11.89
CA GLU A 105 11.18 -1.93 12.86
C GLU A 105 11.02 -3.34 12.26
N PRO A 106 12.07 -4.19 12.35
CA PRO A 106 11.96 -5.58 11.93
C PRO A 106 10.89 -6.34 12.71
N SER A 107 10.05 -7.09 11.99
CA SER A 107 9.01 -7.93 12.59
C SER A 107 8.89 -9.25 11.85
N SER A 108 8.48 -10.30 12.57
CA SER A 108 8.10 -11.58 11.96
C SER A 108 6.69 -11.55 11.37
N LYS A 109 5.86 -10.58 11.75
CA LYS A 109 4.51 -10.36 11.24
C LYS A 109 4.27 -8.88 10.96
N SER A 110 3.89 -8.58 9.73
CA SER A 110 3.60 -7.21 9.29
C SER A 110 2.35 -7.17 8.45
N ILE A 111 1.52 -6.16 8.68
CA ILE A 111 0.38 -5.83 7.82
C ILE A 111 0.65 -4.45 7.25
N LEU A 112 0.68 -4.36 5.93
CA LEU A 112 0.88 -3.12 5.21
C LEU A 112 -0.32 -2.91 4.28
N ALA A 113 -0.86 -1.70 4.24
CA ALA A 113 -1.96 -1.35 3.37
C ALA A 113 -1.58 -0.14 2.52
N THR A 114 -1.99 -0.15 1.26
CA THR A 114 -1.80 0.95 0.31
C THR A 114 -3.13 1.24 -0.38
N LEU A 115 -3.64 2.44 -0.19
CA LEU A 115 -4.79 2.98 -0.91
C LEU A 115 -4.31 3.66 -2.19
N LEU A 116 -4.94 3.28 -3.29
CA LEU A 116 -4.78 3.86 -4.62
C LEU A 116 -6.09 4.57 -4.96
N GLU A 117 -6.09 5.90 -4.91
CA GLU A 117 -7.27 6.73 -5.16
C GLU A 117 -7.04 7.60 -6.41
N PRO A 118 -7.59 7.21 -7.58
CA PRO A 118 -7.63 8.08 -8.75
C PRO A 118 -8.60 9.24 -8.53
N HIS A 119 -8.15 10.46 -8.81
CA HIS A 119 -8.96 11.67 -8.66
C HIS A 119 -8.62 12.72 -9.72
N ARG A 120 -9.36 13.82 -9.75
CA ARG A 120 -8.97 15.01 -10.53
C ARG A 120 -7.86 15.76 -9.81
N ALA A 121 -6.88 16.26 -10.55
CA ALA A 121 -5.80 17.06 -9.99
C ALA A 121 -6.38 18.25 -9.18
N GLY A 122 -5.90 18.41 -7.94
CA GLY A 122 -6.42 19.41 -7.00
C GLY A 122 -7.77 19.08 -6.34
N GLY A 123 -8.34 17.92 -6.62
CA GLY A 123 -9.49 17.38 -5.89
C GLY A 123 -9.13 17.03 -4.44
N ALA A 124 -10.12 17.08 -3.55
CA ALA A 124 -9.97 16.63 -2.18
C ALA A 124 -9.76 15.11 -2.14
N VAL A 125 -8.89 14.68 -1.24
CA VAL A 125 -8.46 13.29 -1.05
C VAL A 125 -8.26 13.07 0.45
N GLU A 126 -8.66 11.91 0.94
CA GLU A 126 -8.57 11.57 2.36
C GLU A 126 -7.53 10.48 2.58
N PRO A 127 -6.63 10.61 3.58
CA PRO A 127 -5.65 9.58 3.84
C PRO A 127 -6.33 8.29 4.34
N LEU A 128 -5.74 7.15 3.99
CA LEU A 128 -6.10 5.86 4.55
C LEU A 128 -5.90 5.91 6.07
N THR A 129 -6.95 5.58 6.82
CA THR A 129 -6.83 5.38 8.27
C THR A 129 -7.27 3.97 8.63
N ALA A 130 -6.85 3.49 9.80
CA ALA A 130 -7.31 2.20 10.29
C ALA A 130 -7.46 2.19 11.80
N LYS A 131 -8.42 1.40 12.27
CA LYS A 131 -8.59 1.05 13.68
C LYS A 131 -8.25 -0.43 13.84
N ARG A 132 -7.22 -0.71 14.64
CA ARG A 132 -6.80 -2.07 14.98
C ARG A 132 -7.38 -2.44 16.34
N GLY A 133 -8.25 -3.44 16.36
CA GLY A 133 -8.71 -4.11 17.56
C GLY A 133 -7.92 -5.40 17.84
N GLU A 134 -8.32 -6.10 18.90
CA GLU A 134 -7.70 -7.39 19.27
C GLU A 134 -7.94 -8.47 18.21
N LYS A 135 -9.12 -8.47 17.58
CA LYS A 135 -9.58 -9.51 16.65
C LYS A 135 -9.90 -9.02 15.26
N GLU A 136 -9.70 -7.73 14.99
CA GLU A 136 -10.06 -7.12 13.72
C GLU A 136 -9.20 -5.91 13.37
N ILE A 137 -9.19 -5.57 12.09
CA ILE A 137 -8.68 -4.31 11.56
C ILE A 137 -9.77 -3.75 10.65
N VAL A 138 -10.14 -2.50 10.90
CA VAL A 138 -11.06 -1.76 10.03
C VAL A 138 -10.30 -0.63 9.38
N PHE A 139 -10.19 -0.67 8.05
CA PHE A 139 -9.67 0.42 7.24
C PHE A 139 -10.81 1.35 6.85
N HIS A 140 -10.57 2.66 6.92
CA HIS A 140 -11.48 3.69 6.46
C HIS A 140 -10.84 4.37 5.24
N ALA A 141 -11.53 4.34 4.10
CA ALA A 141 -11.05 4.91 2.84
C ALA A 141 -12.22 5.38 1.97
N VAL A 142 -12.22 6.67 1.60
CA VAL A 142 -13.21 7.26 0.67
C VAL A 142 -14.66 6.96 1.09
N GLY A 143 -14.93 7.07 2.39
CA GLY A 143 -16.24 6.76 3.00
C GLY A 143 -16.57 5.26 3.14
N PHE A 144 -15.72 4.35 2.67
CA PHE A 144 -15.89 2.91 2.88
C PHE A 144 -15.23 2.44 4.18
N ASP A 145 -15.89 1.49 4.83
CA ASP A 145 -15.31 0.70 5.92
C ASP A 145 -14.97 -0.70 5.40
N ILE A 146 -13.68 -1.06 5.45
CA ILE A 146 -13.16 -2.35 4.99
C ILE A 146 -12.67 -3.14 6.19
N ARG A 147 -13.33 -4.26 6.46
CA ARG A 147 -13.09 -5.07 7.65
C ARG A 147 -12.29 -6.31 7.33
N PHE A 148 -11.29 -6.55 8.17
CA PHE A 148 -10.52 -7.77 8.25
C PHE A 148 -10.63 -8.35 9.65
N ILE A 149 -10.74 -9.67 9.76
CA ILE A 149 -10.77 -10.40 11.02
C ILE A 149 -9.49 -11.21 11.21
N ALA A 150 -9.15 -11.51 12.46
CA ALA A 150 -8.07 -12.43 12.77
C ALA A 150 -8.37 -13.82 12.20
N ASP A 151 -7.39 -14.39 11.50
CA ASP A 151 -7.45 -15.72 10.91
C ASP A 151 -6.16 -16.47 11.26
N GLY A 152 -6.25 -17.30 12.29
CA GLY A 152 -5.08 -17.90 12.94
C GLY A 152 -4.06 -16.83 13.36
N ASP A 153 -2.87 -16.92 12.78
CA ASP A 153 -1.76 -15.99 13.00
C ASP A 153 -1.73 -14.83 11.98
N GLY A 154 -2.80 -14.60 11.20
CA GLY A 154 -2.87 -13.56 10.16
C GLY A 154 -4.23 -12.88 10.11
N ILE A 155 -4.63 -12.39 8.94
CA ILE A 155 -5.94 -11.79 8.68
C ILE A 155 -6.70 -12.44 7.53
N ALA A 156 -8.02 -12.39 7.60
CA ALA A 156 -8.93 -12.71 6.48
C ALA A 156 -9.83 -11.51 6.19
N PHE A 157 -10.13 -11.31 4.91
CA PHE A 157 -11.11 -10.32 4.48
C PHE A 157 -12.51 -10.74 4.95
N ASP A 158 -13.24 -9.82 5.58
CA ASP A 158 -14.60 -10.05 6.08
C ASP A 158 -15.64 -9.33 5.19
N SER A 159 -15.58 -8.00 5.14
CA SER A 159 -16.61 -7.21 4.46
C SER A 159 -16.12 -5.84 4.00
N VAL A 160 -16.83 -5.27 3.03
CA VAL A 160 -16.82 -3.83 2.72
C VAL A 160 -18.23 -3.29 2.97
N SER A 161 -18.36 -2.19 3.71
CA SER A 161 -19.59 -1.43 3.79
C SER A 161 -19.41 -0.05 3.16
N ALA A 162 -20.35 0.30 2.28
CA ALA A 162 -20.37 1.59 1.60
C ALA A 162 -20.72 2.73 2.56
N PRO A 163 -20.32 3.98 2.24
CA PRO A 163 -20.80 5.15 2.95
C PRO A 163 -22.33 5.18 2.96
N LYS A 164 -22.91 5.51 4.11
CA LYS A 164 -24.36 5.70 4.25
C LYS A 164 -24.85 6.95 3.52
#